data_AF-A0A0F9HS23-F1
#
_entry.id   AF-A0A0F9HS23-F1
#
_cell.length_a   1.000
_cell.length_b   1.000
_cell.length_c   1.000
_cell.angle_alpha   90.00
_cell.angle_beta   90.00
_cell.angle_gamma   90.00
#
_symmetry.space_group_name_H-M   'P 1'
#
loop_
_entity.id
_entity.type
_entity.pdbx_description
1 polymer ?
#
loop_
_entity_poly.entity_id
_entity_poly.type
_entity_poly.pdbx_seq_one_letter_code
_entity_poly.pdbx_strand_id
1 'polypeptide(L)'
;MVVEIYGYSDDLIEVDGELSEDDNVYDEETGQVVPDFEGLFLFRDVISQSLPGDQANELQTFLRRGDTPLTALTFEISQKYFRPYKEIRDVVLASFNKEEQSLIREFLAKVRLIGGEPRAAEIQQIPFAGGDTTLIAEYNNRVRTSRVNLRVVDPELDAWLNVFGETHSFLTQQARSRAEEITRQLQIGNLGGVLR
;
A
#
# COMPACT_ATOMS: atom_id res chain seq x y z
N MET A 1 26.62 -21.20 44.21
CA MET A 1 26.20 -19.84 43.82
C MET A 1 24.85 -20.00 43.15
N VAL A 2 23.80 -19.67 43.88
CA VAL A 2 22.40 -19.81 43.48
C VAL A 2 22.03 -18.50 42.78
N VAL A 3 21.53 -18.58 41.55
CA VAL A 3 20.97 -17.42 40.85
C VAL A 3 19.47 -17.62 40.84
N GLU A 4 18.78 -16.77 41.60
CA GLU A 4 17.33 -16.76 41.74
C GLU A 4 16.67 -16.29 40.43
N ILE A 5 15.65 -17.03 40.01
CA ILE A 5 14.78 -16.71 38.87
C ILE A 5 13.71 -15.77 39.42
N TYR A 6 13.73 -14.50 39.02
CA TYR A 6 12.66 -13.56 39.32
C TYR A 6 11.45 -13.86 38.43
N GLY A 7 10.29 -13.97 39.08
CA GLY A 7 9.02 -14.34 38.50
C GLY A 7 8.51 -13.33 37.48
N TYR A 8 7.83 -13.86 36.46
CA TYR A 8 6.93 -13.11 35.59
C TYR A 8 5.73 -12.64 36.43
N SER A 9 5.59 -11.33 36.62
CA SER A 9 4.30 -10.75 37.02
C SER A 9 3.38 -10.73 35.81
N ASP A 10 2.14 -11.10 36.06
CA ASP A 10 1.02 -11.21 35.13
C ASP A 10 0.43 -9.82 34.87
N ASP A 11 1.28 -8.85 34.53
CA ASP A 11 0.85 -7.50 34.20
C ASP A 11 0.46 -7.49 32.71
N LEU A 12 -0.84 -7.64 32.49
CA LEU A 12 -1.51 -7.29 31.23
C LEU A 12 -1.06 -5.89 30.84
N ILE A 13 -0.21 -5.80 29.82
CA ILE A 13 0.06 -4.56 29.13
C ILE A 13 -1.25 -4.21 28.40
N GLU A 14 -2.06 -3.34 29.00
CA GLU A 14 -3.04 -2.55 28.26
C GLU A 14 -2.23 -1.67 27.30
N VAL A 15 -2.04 -2.17 26.08
CA VAL A 15 -1.64 -1.33 24.95
C VAL A 15 -2.88 -0.54 24.58
N ASP A 16 -3.07 0.63 25.19
CA ASP A 16 -3.91 1.68 24.62
C ASP A 16 -3.25 2.07 23.29
N GLY A 17 -3.61 1.33 22.24
CA GLY A 17 -3.16 1.52 20.88
C GLY A 17 -3.82 2.75 20.27
N GLU A 18 -3.56 3.93 20.81
CA GLU A 18 -3.67 5.14 20.02
C GLU A 18 -2.60 5.03 18.93
N LEU A 19 -3.05 4.76 17.69
CA LEU A 19 -2.20 4.84 16.51
C LEU A 19 -1.52 6.21 16.53
N SER A 20 -0.19 6.20 16.51
CA SER A 20 0.58 7.44 16.54
C SER A 20 0.29 8.25 15.27
N GLU A 21 0.50 9.58 15.29
CA GLU A 21 0.34 10.40 14.07
C GLU A 21 1.22 9.90 12.91
N ASP A 22 2.33 9.20 13.22
CA ASP A 22 3.24 8.56 12.27
C ASP A 22 2.66 7.29 11.61
N ASP A 23 1.58 6.73 12.15
CA ASP A 23 0.90 5.54 11.62
C ASP A 23 -0.19 5.90 10.59
N ASN A 24 -0.19 7.12 10.04
CA ASN A 24 -1.15 7.55 9.04
C ASN A 24 -0.47 8.07 7.75
N VAL A 25 -1.04 7.71 6.60
CA VAL A 25 -0.61 8.17 5.28
C VAL A 25 -1.71 8.98 4.61
N TYR A 26 -1.31 10.04 3.90
CA TYR A 26 -2.21 10.78 3.02
C TYR A 26 -2.45 9.98 1.73
N ASP A 27 -3.69 9.56 1.52
CA ASP A 27 -4.12 8.92 0.28
C ASP A 27 -4.54 9.98 -0.74
N GLU A 28 -3.75 10.14 -1.80
CA GLU A 28 -4.01 11.09 -2.89
C GLU A 28 -5.24 10.74 -3.75
N GLU A 29 -5.69 9.48 -3.73
CA GLU A 29 -6.84 9.02 -4.53
C GLU A 29 -8.17 9.34 -3.85
N THR A 30 -8.22 9.27 -2.51
CA THR A 30 -9.41 9.57 -1.69
C THR A 30 -9.35 10.95 -1.01
N GLY A 31 -8.17 11.55 -0.92
CA GLY A 31 -7.92 12.83 -0.25
C GLY A 31 -7.98 12.75 1.29
N GLN A 32 -7.93 11.54 1.85
CA GLN A 32 -8.06 11.29 3.29
C GLN A 32 -6.74 10.89 3.95
N VAL A 33 -6.65 11.08 5.26
CA VAL A 33 -5.59 10.53 6.10
C VAL A 33 -6.08 9.18 6.61
N VAL A 34 -5.40 8.11 6.22
CA VAL A 34 -5.77 6.73 6.53
C VAL A 34 -4.64 6.03 7.30
N PRO A 35 -4.94 5.05 8.17
CA PRO A 35 -3.89 4.28 8.84
C PRO A 35 -2.97 3.59 7.83
N ASP A 36 -1.66 3.66 8.04
CA ASP A 36 -0.62 3.11 7.18
C ASP A 36 -0.44 1.60 7.40
N PHE A 37 -1.48 0.85 7.07
CA PHE A 37 -1.42 -0.62 7.06
C PHE A 37 -0.36 -1.14 6.08
N GLU A 38 -0.03 -0.37 5.04
CA GLU A 38 0.95 -0.78 4.04
C GLU A 38 2.38 -0.64 4.51
N GLY A 39 2.73 0.43 5.21
CA GLY A 39 4.01 0.61 5.88
C GLY A 39 4.26 -0.52 6.88
N LEU A 40 3.25 -0.86 7.68
CA LEU A 40 3.29 -2.00 8.61
C LEU A 40 3.57 -3.32 7.87
N PHE A 41 2.85 -3.59 6.78
CA PHE A 41 3.01 -4.83 6.01
C PHE A 41 4.33 -4.87 5.23
N LEU A 42 4.80 -3.74 4.73
CA LEU A 42 6.08 -3.61 4.05
C LEU A 42 7.22 -3.86 5.04
N PHE A 43 7.15 -3.28 6.24
CA PHE A 43 8.11 -3.52 7.31
C PHE A 43 8.17 -5.00 7.70
N ARG A 44 7.00 -5.64 7.85
CA ARG A 44 6.87 -7.08 8.09
C ARG A 44 7.58 -7.91 7.01
N ASP A 45 7.43 -7.55 5.75
CA ASP A 45 8.10 -8.25 4.65
C ASP A 45 9.60 -8.00 4.57
N VAL A 46 10.05 -6.77 4.76
CA VAL A 46 11.48 -6.42 4.77
C VAL A 46 12.21 -7.21 5.86
N ILE A 47 11.64 -7.27 7.08
CA ILE A 47 12.23 -8.09 8.14
C ILE A 47 12.23 -9.56 7.73
N SER A 48 11.09 -10.07 7.24
CA SER A 48 10.99 -11.48 6.86
C SER A 48 12.00 -11.88 5.77
N GLN A 49 12.25 -11.00 4.80
CA GLN A 49 13.23 -11.22 3.72
C GLN A 49 14.68 -11.05 4.18
N SER A 50 14.92 -10.27 5.24
CA SER A 50 16.25 -10.08 5.83
C SER A 50 16.70 -11.28 6.69
N LEU A 51 15.77 -12.15 7.09
CA LEU A 51 16.03 -13.31 7.93
C LEU A 51 16.23 -14.59 7.10
N PRO A 52 17.21 -15.44 7.46
CA PRO A 52 17.40 -16.71 6.79
C PRO A 52 16.33 -17.73 7.20
N GLY A 53 15.72 -18.37 6.20
CA GLY A 53 14.95 -19.62 6.29
C GLY A 53 14.09 -19.78 7.55
N ASP A 54 14.59 -20.57 8.49
CA ASP A 54 13.88 -20.97 9.71
C ASP A 54 13.50 -19.78 10.61
N GLN A 55 14.34 -18.75 10.68
CA GLN A 55 14.07 -17.55 11.47
C GLN A 55 12.95 -16.70 10.87
N ALA A 56 12.88 -16.63 9.53
CA ALA A 56 11.79 -15.97 8.84
C ALA A 56 10.46 -16.70 9.09
N ASN A 57 10.48 -18.04 9.06
CA ASN A 57 9.30 -18.86 9.35
C ASN A 57 8.83 -18.73 10.80
N GLU A 58 9.75 -18.68 11.76
CA GLU A 58 9.44 -18.46 13.17
C GLU A 58 8.82 -17.07 13.38
N LEU A 59 9.42 -16.03 12.79
CA LEU A 59 8.86 -14.68 12.83
C LEU A 59 7.47 -14.62 12.18
N GLN A 60 7.28 -15.22 11.00
CA GLN A 60 5.96 -15.26 10.37
C GLN A 60 4.93 -15.98 11.22
N THR A 61 5.31 -17.08 11.87
CA THR A 61 4.44 -17.81 12.79
C THR A 61 4.10 -16.97 14.00
N PHE A 62 5.08 -16.26 14.56
CA PHE A 62 4.89 -15.36 15.69
C PHE A 62 3.93 -14.22 15.34
N LEU A 63 4.16 -13.53 14.22
CA LEU A 63 3.31 -12.43 13.75
C LEU A 63 1.87 -12.90 13.49
N ARG A 64 1.70 -14.11 12.91
CA ARG A 64 0.37 -14.69 12.66
C ARG A 64 -0.40 -15.07 13.92
N ARG A 65 0.23 -15.22 15.09
CA ARG A 65 -0.49 -15.58 16.33
C ARG A 65 -1.44 -14.48 16.80
N GLY A 66 -1.16 -13.23 16.46
CA GLY A 66 -2.02 -12.07 16.78
C GLY A 66 -2.92 -11.63 15.62
N ASP A 67 -2.71 -12.15 14.42
CA ASP A 67 -3.47 -11.73 13.23
C ASP A 67 -4.91 -12.26 13.32
N THR A 68 -5.88 -11.35 13.22
CA THR A 68 -7.26 -11.78 12.96
C THR A 68 -7.35 -12.40 11.56
N PRO A 69 -8.31 -13.29 11.28
CA PRO A 69 -8.49 -13.82 9.93
C PRO A 69 -8.68 -12.75 8.86
N LEU A 70 -9.29 -11.61 9.21
CA LEU A 70 -9.42 -10.47 8.31
C LEU A 70 -8.06 -9.78 8.08
N THR A 71 -7.25 -9.60 9.12
CA THR A 71 -5.89 -9.04 9.01
C THR A 71 -5.00 -9.89 8.11
N ALA A 72 -5.06 -11.22 8.26
CA ALA A 72 -4.32 -12.15 7.41
C ALA A 72 -4.76 -12.06 5.95
N LEU A 73 -6.06 -11.95 5.69
CA LEU A 73 -6.59 -11.71 4.35
C LEU A 73 -6.10 -10.37 3.79
N THR A 74 -6.22 -9.27 4.54
CA THR A 74 -5.76 -7.94 4.10
C THR A 74 -4.28 -7.96 3.75
N PHE A 75 -3.44 -8.67 4.52
CA PHE A 75 -2.02 -8.83 4.23
C PHE A 75 -1.79 -9.53 2.89
N GLU A 76 -2.48 -10.65 2.64
CA GLU A 76 -2.37 -11.40 1.39
C GLU A 76 -2.84 -10.57 0.18
N ILE A 77 -3.97 -9.86 0.31
CA ILE A 77 -4.50 -8.97 -0.72
C ILE A 77 -3.58 -7.78 -0.96
N SER A 78 -2.97 -7.22 0.09
CA SER A 78 -1.99 -6.14 -0.02
C SER A 78 -0.79 -6.57 -0.85
N GLN A 79 -0.20 -7.74 -0.54
CA GLN A 79 0.92 -8.28 -1.31
C GLN A 79 0.54 -8.59 -2.77
N LYS A 80 -0.63 -9.20 -2.97
CA LYS A 80 -1.03 -9.69 -4.30
C LYS A 80 -1.53 -8.58 -5.23
N TYR A 81 -2.24 -7.59 -4.71
CA TYR A 81 -2.95 -6.61 -5.53
C TYR A 81 -2.55 -5.16 -5.22
N PHE A 82 -2.52 -4.74 -3.95
CA PHE A 82 -2.38 -3.31 -3.62
C PHE A 82 -0.96 -2.79 -3.89
N ARG A 83 0.07 -3.55 -3.48
CA ARG A 83 1.45 -3.14 -3.75
C ARG A 83 1.77 -3.09 -5.24
N PRO A 84 1.48 -4.12 -6.06
CA PRO A 84 1.66 -4.00 -7.51
C PRO A 84 0.90 -2.82 -8.13
N TYR A 85 -0.31 -2.52 -7.65
CA TYR A 85 -1.08 -1.36 -8.10
C TYR A 85 -0.38 -0.02 -7.74
N LYS A 86 0.25 0.07 -6.57
CA LYS A 86 0.97 1.26 -6.12
C LYS A 86 2.35 1.40 -6.77
N GLU A 87 3.04 0.29 -7.02
CA GLU A 87 4.33 0.20 -7.73
C GLU A 87 4.26 0.64 -9.20
N ILE A 88 3.06 0.80 -9.78
CA ILE A 88 2.87 1.41 -11.11
C ILE A 88 3.63 2.74 -11.23
N ARG A 89 3.75 3.50 -10.14
CA ARG A 89 4.53 4.75 -10.10
C ARG A 89 5.98 4.53 -10.53
N ASP A 90 6.64 3.51 -10.00
CA ASP A 90 8.04 3.20 -10.31
C ASP A 90 8.20 2.64 -11.72
N VAL A 91 7.24 1.83 -12.18
CA VAL A 91 7.20 1.33 -13.56
C VAL A 91 7.05 2.48 -14.55
N VAL A 92 6.14 3.42 -14.29
CA VAL A 92 5.94 4.60 -15.14
C VAL A 92 7.17 5.50 -15.09
N LEU A 93 7.76 5.71 -13.91
CA LEU A 93 8.98 6.48 -13.73
C LEU A 93 10.13 5.92 -14.58
N ALA A 94 10.27 4.59 -14.65
CA ALA A 94 11.30 3.94 -15.47
C ALA A 94 11.17 4.21 -16.98
N SER A 95 10.01 4.68 -17.46
CA SER A 95 9.80 5.07 -18.86
C SER A 95 10.34 6.46 -19.23
N PHE A 96 10.72 7.27 -18.23
CA PHE A 96 11.33 8.59 -18.42
C PHE A 96 12.85 8.48 -18.52
N ASN A 97 13.52 9.49 -19.08
CA ASN A 97 14.99 9.52 -19.09
C ASN A 97 15.56 9.81 -17.69
N LYS A 98 16.88 9.65 -17.50
CA LYS A 98 17.49 9.73 -16.15
C LYS A 98 17.35 11.11 -15.52
N GLU A 99 17.46 12.16 -16.33
CA GLU A 99 17.32 13.56 -15.91
C GLU A 99 15.89 13.84 -15.45
N GLU A 100 14.91 13.43 -16.24
CA GLU A 100 13.48 13.50 -15.92
C GLU A 100 13.13 12.70 -14.66
N GLN A 101 13.65 11.48 -14.53
CA GLN A 101 13.46 10.65 -13.35
C GLN A 101 13.97 11.35 -12.08
N SER A 102 15.13 12.02 -12.16
CA SER A 102 15.69 12.77 -11.03
C SER A 102 14.78 13.92 -10.62
N LEU A 103 14.25 14.68 -11.58
CA LEU A 103 13.34 15.80 -11.33
C LEU A 103 12.00 15.32 -10.74
N ILE A 104 11.44 14.24 -11.26
CA ILE A 104 10.21 13.65 -10.72
C ILE A 104 10.43 13.17 -9.28
N ARG A 105 11.54 12.48 -8.99
CA ARG A 105 11.87 12.06 -7.61
C ARG A 105 12.05 13.25 -6.67
N GLU A 106 12.74 14.30 -7.13
CA GLU A 106 12.91 15.53 -6.37
C GLU A 106 11.55 16.16 -6.06
N PHE A 107 10.66 16.27 -7.05
CA PHE A 107 9.31 16.77 -6.87
C PHE A 107 8.53 15.96 -5.83
N LEU A 108 8.49 14.63 -5.96
CA LEU A 108 7.78 13.74 -5.04
C LEU A 108 8.33 13.83 -3.61
N ALA A 109 9.65 13.96 -3.44
CA ALA A 109 10.27 14.14 -2.14
C ALA A 109 9.92 15.51 -1.52
N LYS A 110 9.86 16.58 -2.33
CA LYS A 110 9.59 17.94 -1.85
C LYS A 110 8.12 18.18 -1.49
N VAL A 111 7.18 17.56 -2.19
CA VAL A 111 5.75 17.60 -1.83
C VAL A 111 5.51 16.96 -0.46
N ARG A 112 6.28 15.95 -0.09
CA ARG A 112 6.17 15.26 1.21
C ARG A 112 6.81 16.02 2.37
N LEU A 113 7.69 16.99 2.11
CA LEU A 113 8.41 17.73 3.14
C LEU A 113 7.79 19.13 3.31
N ILE A 114 7.32 19.43 4.53
CA ILE A 114 6.83 20.76 4.91
C ILE A 114 7.94 21.80 4.62
N GLY A 115 7.69 22.72 3.69
CA GLY A 115 8.63 23.77 3.27
C GLY A 115 9.33 23.57 1.91
N GLY A 116 9.02 22.51 1.16
CA GLY A 116 9.56 22.24 -0.18
C GLY A 116 8.88 23.00 -1.35
N GLU A 117 7.89 23.84 -1.06
CA GLU A 117 6.97 24.40 -2.07
C GLU A 117 7.62 25.18 -3.21
N PRO A 118 8.63 26.06 -3.01
CA PRO A 118 9.17 26.86 -4.11
C PRO A 118 9.83 26.00 -5.19
N ARG A 119 10.61 25.01 -4.77
CA ARG A 119 11.30 24.11 -5.69
C ARG A 119 10.33 23.14 -6.37
N ALA A 120 9.32 22.66 -5.64
CA ALA A 120 8.28 21.82 -6.23
C ALA A 120 7.51 22.59 -7.32
N ALA A 121 7.19 23.86 -7.09
CA ALA A 121 6.53 24.72 -8.07
C ALA A 121 7.38 24.97 -9.32
N GLU A 122 8.70 25.16 -9.17
CA GLU A 122 9.63 25.25 -10.31
C GLU A 122 9.61 23.98 -11.17
N ILE A 123 9.69 22.80 -10.54
CA ILE A 123 9.70 21.51 -11.26
C ILE A 123 8.37 21.28 -11.99
N GLN A 124 7.24 21.70 -11.42
CA GLN A 124 5.93 21.59 -12.08
C GLN A 124 5.82 22.35 -13.40
N GLN A 125 6.62 23.40 -13.61
CA GLN A 125 6.62 24.22 -14.82
C GLN A 125 7.57 23.68 -15.91
N ILE A 126 8.37 22.65 -15.61
CA ILE A 126 9.31 22.10 -16.59
C ILE A 126 8.52 21.42 -17.72
N PRO A 127 8.74 21.80 -19.00
CA PRO A 127 8.06 21.19 -20.13
C PRO A 127 8.55 19.75 -20.32
N PHE A 128 7.66 18.85 -20.71
CA PHE A 128 8.02 17.51 -21.14
C PHE A 128 8.61 17.57 -22.55
N ALA A 129 9.74 16.90 -22.78
CA ALA A 129 10.45 16.99 -24.07
C ALA A 129 9.65 16.44 -25.27
N GLY A 130 8.65 15.58 -25.01
CA GLY A 130 7.88 14.87 -26.05
C GLY A 130 6.47 15.38 -26.30
N GLY A 131 6.04 16.53 -25.75
CA GLY A 131 4.66 17.00 -25.95
C GLY A 131 4.35 18.38 -25.37
N ASP A 132 3.08 18.75 -25.41
CA ASP A 132 2.56 20.07 -24.97
C ASP A 132 2.22 20.10 -23.46
N THR A 133 2.73 19.15 -22.69
CA THR A 133 2.45 19.01 -21.25
C THR A 133 3.70 19.30 -20.41
N THR A 134 3.53 19.52 -19.11
CA THR A 134 4.67 19.59 -18.18
C THR A 134 5.12 18.19 -17.79
N LEU A 135 6.38 18.04 -17.39
CA LEU A 135 6.97 16.76 -17.00
C LEU A 135 6.13 16.06 -15.91
N ILE A 136 5.74 16.81 -14.88
CA ILE A 136 4.94 16.29 -13.77
C ILE A 136 3.51 15.96 -14.22
N ALA A 137 2.90 16.77 -15.08
CA ALA A 137 1.57 16.47 -15.62
C ALA A 137 1.59 15.19 -16.47
N GLU A 138 2.61 15.02 -17.31
CA GLU A 138 2.79 13.83 -18.14
C GLU A 138 2.98 12.57 -17.27
N TYR A 139 3.86 12.65 -16.27
CA TYR A 139 4.06 11.56 -15.31
C TYR A 139 2.74 11.15 -14.61
N ASN A 140 2.02 12.12 -14.05
CA ASN A 140 0.75 11.86 -13.36
C ASN A 140 -0.31 11.29 -14.30
N ASN A 141 -0.39 11.79 -15.54
CA ASN A 141 -1.29 11.27 -16.56
C ASN A 141 -0.97 9.81 -16.88
N ARG A 142 0.30 9.46 -17.10
CA ARG A 142 0.72 8.08 -17.37
C ARG A 142 0.45 7.14 -16.19
N VAL A 143 0.69 7.57 -14.96
CA VAL A 143 0.33 6.80 -13.75
C VAL A 143 -1.17 6.55 -13.71
N ARG A 144 -1.99 7.59 -13.87
CA ARG A 144 -3.44 7.48 -13.86
C ARG A 144 -3.95 6.54 -14.96
N THR A 145 -3.48 6.70 -16.19
CA THR A 145 -3.87 5.83 -17.31
C THR A 145 -3.45 4.39 -17.07
N SER A 146 -2.24 4.16 -16.54
CA SER A 146 -1.75 2.82 -16.23
C SER A 146 -2.58 2.14 -15.14
N ARG A 147 -2.95 2.87 -14.08
CA ARG A 147 -3.86 2.38 -13.03
C ARG A 147 -5.23 2.01 -13.58
N VAL A 148 -5.81 2.89 -14.40
CA VAL A 148 -7.10 2.62 -15.08
C VAL A 148 -7.00 1.37 -15.94
N ASN A 149 -5.95 1.24 -16.75
CA ASN A 149 -5.75 0.08 -17.60
C ASN A 149 -5.59 -1.21 -16.78
N LEU A 150 -4.82 -1.18 -15.69
CA LEU A 150 -4.65 -2.35 -14.84
C LEU A 150 -5.98 -2.81 -14.24
N ARG A 151 -6.78 -1.87 -13.73
CA ARG A 151 -8.12 -2.15 -13.19
C ARG A 151 -9.12 -2.65 -14.24
N VAL A 152 -8.95 -2.26 -15.51
CA VAL A 152 -9.76 -2.82 -16.62
C VAL A 152 -9.33 -4.25 -16.96
N VAL A 153 -8.01 -4.50 -16.99
CA VAL A 153 -7.43 -5.79 -17.40
C VAL A 153 -7.53 -6.85 -16.30
N ASP A 154 -7.49 -6.44 -15.04
CA ASP A 154 -7.61 -7.29 -13.86
C ASP A 154 -8.84 -6.90 -13.02
N PRO A 155 -10.02 -7.47 -13.33
CA PRO A 155 -11.24 -7.22 -12.57
C PRO A 155 -11.19 -7.73 -11.13
N GLU A 156 -10.34 -8.72 -10.83
CA GLU A 156 -10.17 -9.24 -9.46
C GLU A 156 -9.46 -8.18 -8.61
N LEU A 157 -8.40 -7.57 -9.14
CA LEU A 157 -7.73 -6.42 -8.52
C LEU A 157 -8.69 -5.24 -8.32
N ASP A 158 -9.48 -4.85 -9.33
CA ASP A 158 -10.44 -3.74 -9.21
C ASP A 158 -11.51 -4.02 -8.14
N ALA A 159 -11.96 -5.28 -8.03
CA ALA A 159 -12.88 -5.70 -6.98
C ALA A 159 -12.26 -5.55 -5.59
N TRP A 160 -11.02 -6.01 -5.41
CA TRP A 160 -10.32 -5.94 -4.12
C TRP A 160 -10.01 -4.52 -3.67
N LEU A 161 -9.55 -3.67 -4.60
CA LEU A 161 -9.35 -2.25 -4.33
C LEU A 161 -10.64 -1.59 -3.86
N ASN A 162 -11.79 -1.96 -4.44
CA ASN A 162 -13.06 -1.39 -4.01
C ASN A 162 -13.53 -1.91 -2.66
N VAL A 163 -13.44 -3.23 -2.41
CA VAL A 163 -13.86 -3.86 -1.14
C VAL A 163 -13.13 -3.26 0.07
N PHE A 164 -11.84 -2.95 -0.08
CA PHE A 164 -11.03 -2.34 0.97
C PHE A 164 -10.98 -0.81 0.93
N GLY A 165 -11.73 -0.17 0.03
CA GLY A 165 -11.88 1.29 0.01
C GLY A 165 -10.75 2.07 -0.65
N GLU A 166 -9.75 1.41 -1.25
CA GLU A 166 -8.70 2.04 -2.06
C GLU A 166 -9.27 2.75 -3.31
N THR A 167 -10.45 2.31 -3.78
CA THR A 167 -11.18 2.98 -4.87
C THR A 167 -12.68 3.01 -4.59
N HIS A 168 -13.41 4.00 -5.13
CA HIS A 168 -14.85 4.17 -4.88
C HIS A 168 -15.75 3.84 -6.09
N SER A 169 -15.17 3.37 -7.18
CA SER A 169 -15.90 3.04 -8.41
C SER A 169 -15.33 1.80 -9.06
N PHE A 170 -16.12 1.16 -9.93
CA PHE A 170 -15.68 0.04 -10.75
C PHE A 170 -15.47 0.47 -12.19
N LEU A 171 -14.46 -0.09 -12.84
CA LEU A 171 -14.22 0.13 -14.27
C LEU A 171 -14.91 -0.90 -15.15
N THR A 172 -15.25 -2.06 -14.60
CA THR A 172 -15.94 -3.13 -15.33
C THR A 172 -17.12 -3.71 -14.55
N GLN A 173 -18.10 -4.25 -15.26
CA GLN A 173 -19.22 -4.96 -14.63
C GLN A 173 -18.75 -6.24 -13.91
N GLN A 174 -17.72 -6.90 -14.46
CA GLN A 174 -17.14 -8.10 -13.86
C GLN A 174 -16.54 -7.81 -12.48
N ALA A 175 -15.79 -6.71 -12.35
CA ALA A 175 -15.22 -6.27 -11.06
C ALA A 175 -16.32 -5.99 -10.02
N ARG A 176 -17.40 -5.32 -10.43
CA ARG A 176 -18.55 -5.08 -9.55
C ARG A 176 -19.17 -6.38 -9.03
N SER A 177 -19.50 -7.30 -9.94
CA SER A 177 -20.10 -8.59 -9.55
C SER A 177 -19.18 -9.40 -8.63
N ARG A 178 -17.87 -9.32 -8.85
CA ARG A 178 -16.88 -9.96 -7.99
C ARG A 178 -16.79 -9.30 -6.60
N ALA A 179 -16.79 -7.98 -6.51
CA ALA A 179 -16.78 -7.26 -5.24
C ALA A 179 -18.05 -7.55 -4.41
N GLU A 180 -19.21 -7.65 -5.05
CA GLU A 180 -20.46 -8.05 -4.40
C GLU A 180 -20.37 -9.49 -3.85
N GLU A 181 -19.73 -10.41 -4.59
CA GLU A 181 -19.48 -11.77 -4.13
C GLU A 181 -18.53 -11.79 -2.93
N ILE A 182 -17.37 -11.13 -3.02
CA ILE A 182 -16.38 -11.02 -1.94
C ILE A 182 -17.06 -10.49 -0.68
N THR A 183 -17.78 -9.36 -0.79
CA THR A 183 -18.49 -8.73 0.34
C THR A 183 -19.47 -9.69 0.98
N ARG A 184 -20.27 -10.42 0.18
CA ARG A 184 -21.20 -11.43 0.69
C ARG A 184 -20.48 -12.55 1.45
N GLN A 185 -19.36 -13.03 0.91
CA GLN A 185 -18.59 -14.09 1.55
C GLN A 185 -17.94 -13.63 2.86
N LEU A 186 -17.45 -12.39 2.92
CA LEU A 186 -16.94 -11.77 4.15
C LEU A 186 -18.04 -11.64 5.21
N GLN A 187 -19.25 -11.21 4.84
CA GLN A 187 -20.39 -11.06 5.76
C GLN A 187 -20.82 -12.37 6.42
N ILE A 188 -20.72 -13.50 5.71
CA ILE A 188 -21.06 -14.82 6.25
C ILE A 188 -19.85 -15.52 6.90
N GLY A 189 -18.69 -14.84 7.01
CA GLY A 189 -17.47 -15.37 7.62
C GLY A 189 -16.76 -16.46 6.80
N ASN A 190 -17.08 -16.61 5.51
CA ASN A 190 -16.49 -17.64 4.66
C ASN A 190 -15.18 -17.16 4.00
N LEU A 191 -14.14 -16.96 4.81
CA LEU A 191 -12.85 -16.45 4.34
C LEU A 191 -12.12 -17.41 3.37
N GLY A 192 -12.36 -18.72 3.48
CA GLY A 192 -11.74 -19.71 2.60
C GLY A 192 -12.29 -19.75 1.17
N GLY A 193 -13.46 -19.16 0.93
CA GLY A 193 -14.03 -19.00 -0.42
C GLY A 193 -13.52 -17.76 -1.14
N VAL A 194 -12.99 -16.79 -0.40
CA VAL A 194 -12.71 -15.43 -0.86
C VAL A 194 -11.42 -15.36 -1.69
N LEU A 195 -10.47 -16.25 -1.41
CA LEU A 195 -9.17 -16.32 -2.08
C LEU A 195 -9.14 -17.30 -3.27
N ARG A 196 -10.28 -17.91 -3.63
CA ARG A 196 -10.41 -18.85 -4.75
C ARG A 196 -10.81 -18.17 -6.05
#